data_AF-A0A3B9T2A9-F1
#
_entry.id   AF-A0A3B9T2A9-F1
#
_cell.length_a   1.000
_cell.length_b   1.000
_cell.length_c   1.000
_cell.angle_alpha   90.00
_cell.angle_beta   90.00
_cell.angle_gamma   90.00
#
_symmetry.space_group_name_H-M   'P 1'
#
loop_
_entity.id
_entity.type
_entity.pdbx_description
1 polymer ?
#
loop_
_entity_poly.entity_id
_entity_poly.type
_entity_poly.pdbx_seq_one_letter_code
_entity_poly.pdbx_strand_id
1 'polypeptide(L)'
;MMEDIGQLIDIVLECLVFLGTPIALVIWFIVSLVRFLKTPKTDEKRNMLRKQLIISSVLLGILIALIAALFIMLAIGISHM
;
A
#
# COMPACT_ATOMS: atom_id res chain seq x y z
N MET A 1 -1.13 -33.83 -9.32
CA MET A 1 -1.02 -33.80 -7.84
C MET A 1 0.09 -32.87 -7.34
N MET A 2 1.35 -32.97 -7.81
CA MET A 2 2.38 -31.97 -7.46
C MET A 2 2.20 -30.63 -8.20
N GLU A 3 1.75 -30.66 -9.46
CA GLU A 3 1.46 -29.44 -10.23
C GLU A 3 0.30 -28.61 -9.63
N ASP A 4 -0.74 -29.27 -9.12
CA ASP A 4 -1.88 -28.60 -8.49
C ASP A 4 -1.49 -27.89 -7.18
N ILE A 5 -0.57 -28.49 -6.41
CA ILE A 5 -0.04 -27.89 -5.17
C ILE A 5 0.84 -26.68 -5.49
N GLY A 6 1.65 -26.75 -6.56
CA GLY A 6 2.45 -25.63 -7.04
C GLY A 6 1.59 -24.42 -7.41
N GLN A 7 0.54 -24.64 -8.22
CA GLN A 7 -0.41 -23.58 -8.58
C GLN A 7 -1.12 -22.97 -7.38
N LEU A 8 -1.50 -23.80 -6.39
CA LEU A 8 -2.15 -23.30 -5.17
C LEU A 8 -1.20 -22.38 -4.38
N ILE A 9 0.08 -22.75 -4.27
CA ILE A 9 1.09 -21.95 -3.58
C ILE A 9 1.27 -20.59 -4.28
N ASP A 10 1.37 -20.59 -5.61
CA ASP A 10 1.54 -19.37 -6.39
C ASP A 10 0.35 -18.40 -6.21
N ILE A 11 -0.89 -18.92 -6.26
CA ILE A 11 -2.10 -18.11 -6.04
C ILE A 11 -2.12 -17.52 -4.63
N VAL A 12 -1.75 -18.30 -3.61
CA VAL A 12 -1.69 -17.83 -2.22
C VAL A 12 -0.63 -16.74 -2.06
N LEU A 13 0.54 -16.92 -2.66
CA LEU A 13 1.61 -15.91 -2.67
C LEU A 13 1.16 -14.63 -3.36
N GLU A 14 0.53 -14.75 -4.53
CA GLU A 14 0.03 -13.61 -5.28
C GLU A 14 -1.05 -12.85 -4.48
N CYS A 15 -1.99 -13.57 -3.86
CA CYS A 15 -3.00 -12.98 -2.99
C CYS A 15 -2.36 -12.29 -1.76
N LEU A 16 -1.36 -12.91 -1.14
CA LEU A 16 -0.64 -12.35 0.00
C LEU A 16 0.13 -11.08 -0.40
N VAL A 17 0.75 -11.06 -1.57
CA VAL A 17 1.45 -9.87 -2.07
C VAL A 17 0.44 -8.79 -2.43
N PHE A 18 -0.62 -9.13 -3.15
CA PHE A 18 -1.59 -8.16 -3.65
C PHE A 18 -2.45 -7.53 -2.55
N LEU A 19 -2.86 -8.29 -1.54
CA LEU A 19 -3.63 -7.79 -0.39
C LEU A 19 -2.75 -7.41 0.80
N GLY A 20 -1.69 -8.15 1.07
CA GLY A 20 -0.81 -7.90 2.20
C GLY A 20 0.02 -6.64 2.03
N THR A 21 0.51 -6.34 0.82
CA THR A 21 1.27 -5.11 0.55
C THR A 21 0.48 -3.84 0.85
N PRO A 22 -0.76 -3.63 0.34
CA PRO A 22 -1.54 -2.44 0.68
C PRO A 22 -1.78 -2.30 2.19
N ILE A 23 -2.14 -3.40 2.86
CA ILE A 23 -2.41 -3.40 4.30
C ILE A 23 -1.14 -3.02 5.09
N ALA A 24 -0.01 -3.65 4.78
CA ALA A 24 1.27 -3.36 5.41
C ALA A 24 1.69 -1.90 5.20
N LEU A 25 1.48 -1.36 4.00
CA LEU A 25 1.82 0.02 3.65
C LEU A 25 0.97 1.03 4.42
N VAL A 26 -0.33 0.75 4.61
CA VAL A 26 -1.23 1.56 5.45
C VAL A 26 -0.80 1.50 6.92
N ILE A 27 -0.49 0.32 7.45
CA ILE A 27 -0.02 0.18 8.84
C ILE A 27 1.27 0.97 9.03
N TRP A 28 2.22 0.84 8.10
CA TRP A 28 3.48 1.59 8.13
C TRP A 28 3.25 3.09 8.13
N PHE A 29 2.36 3.57 7.26
CA PHE A 29 1.98 4.98 7.19
C PHE A 29 1.41 5.50 8.51
N ILE A 30 0.48 4.76 9.12
CA ILE A 30 -0.14 5.13 10.41
C ILE A 30 0.94 5.17 11.51
N VAL A 31 1.82 4.18 11.59
CA VAL A 31 2.90 4.16 12.59
C VAL A 31 3.86 5.34 12.40
N SER A 32 4.25 5.65 11.16
CA SER A 32 5.08 6.82 10.84
C SER A 32 4.37 8.13 11.21
N LEU A 33 3.06 8.23 10.97
CA LEU A 33 2.25 9.39 11.32
C LEU A 33 2.19 9.61 12.84
N VAL A 34 1.86 8.56 13.59
CA VAL A 34 1.78 8.62 15.05
C VAL A 34 3.12 8.99 15.65
N ARG A 35 4.23 8.39 15.18
CA ARG A 35 5.58 8.74 15.64
C ARG A 35 5.91 10.20 15.36
N PHE A 36 5.61 10.69 14.17
CA PHE A 36 5.85 12.10 13.81
C PHE A 36 5.03 13.08 14.65
N LEU A 37 3.76 12.77 14.93
CA LEU A 37 2.89 13.60 15.76
C LEU A 37 3.35 13.63 17.22
N LYS A 38 3.88 12.52 17.72
CA LYS A 38 4.40 12.39 19.09
C LYS A 38 5.76 13.06 19.29
N THR A 39 6.55 13.26 18.22
CA THR A 39 7.87 13.89 18.31
C THR A 39 7.77 15.42 18.42
N PRO A 40 8.38 16.05 19.45
CA PRO A 40 8.36 17.49 19.63
C PRO A 40 9.06 18.24 18.49
N LYS A 41 8.62 19.48 18.23
CA LYS A 41 9.05 20.28 17.07
C LYS A 41 10.56 20.62 17.07
N THR A 42 11.19 20.59 18.24
CA THR A 42 12.60 20.92 18.49
C THR A 42 13.56 19.74 18.33
N ASP A 43 13.05 18.52 18.12
CA ASP A 43 13.87 17.33 17.99
C ASP A 43 14.45 17.22 16.56
N GLU A 44 15.76 17.08 16.42
CA GLU A 44 16.45 16.92 15.13
C GLU A 44 15.91 15.73 14.33
N LYS A 45 15.43 14.69 15.03
CA LYS A 45 14.87 13.48 14.41
C LYS A 45 13.54 13.74 13.72
N ARG A 46 12.86 14.85 14.02
CA ARG A 46 11.57 15.19 13.43
C ARG A 46 11.64 15.40 11.92
N ASN A 47 12.76 15.93 11.41
CA ASN A 47 12.95 16.09 9.96
C ASN A 47 13.09 14.75 9.24
N MET A 48 13.74 13.77 9.87
CA MET A 48 13.84 12.41 9.33
C MET A 48 12.47 11.72 9.32
N LEU A 49 11.71 11.82 10.42
CA LEU A 49 10.35 11.28 10.51
C LEU A 49 9.40 11.95 9.50
N ARG A 50 9.54 13.26 9.25
CA ARG A 50 8.78 13.97 8.21
C ARG A 50 9.06 13.41 6.82
N LYS A 51 10.33 13.17 6.47
CA LYS A 51 10.70 12.58 5.18
C LYS A 51 10.11 11.18 5.02
N GLN A 52 10.20 10.33 6.06
CA GLN A 52 9.57 9.00 6.04
C GLN A 52 8.06 9.08 5.83
N LEU A 53 7.39 10.01 6.51
CA LEU A 53 5.96 10.24 6.34
C LEU A 53 5.59 10.65 4.92
N ILE A 54 6.33 11.59 4.32
CA ILE A 54 6.10 12.06 2.95
C ILE A 54 6.29 10.93 1.96
N ILE A 55 7.37 10.15 2.09
CA ILE A 55 7.61 8.99 1.22
C ILE A 55 6.44 8.00 1.35
N SER A 56 6.05 7.67 2.58
CA SER A 56 4.95 6.75 2.83
C SER A 56 3.60 7.29 2.31
N SER A 57 3.34 8.60 2.41
CA SER A 57 2.11 9.19 1.87
C SER A 57 2.08 9.18 0.35
N VAL A 58 3.23 9.45 -0.30
CA VAL A 58 3.36 9.42 -1.75
C VAL A 58 3.16 8.00 -2.27
N LEU A 59 3.78 6.99 -1.66
CA LEU A 59 3.55 5.59 -2.01
C LEU A 59 2.08 5.19 -1.85
N LEU A 60 1.44 5.59 -0.75
CA LEU A 60 0.02 5.30 -0.52
C LEU A 60 -0.87 6.00 -1.56
N GLY A 61 -0.57 7.25 -1.90
CA GLY A 61 -1.28 8.00 -2.92
C GLY A 61 -1.17 7.36 -4.31
N ILE A 62 0.01 6.90 -4.70
CA ILE A 62 0.22 6.17 -5.97
C ILE A 62 -0.59 4.87 -5.96
N LEU A 63 -0.58 4.13 -4.86
CA LEU A 63 -1.34 2.88 -4.74
C LEU A 63 -2.84 3.11 -4.89
N ILE A 64 -3.39 4.12 -4.22
CA ILE A 64 -4.81 4.49 -4.33
C ILE A 64 -5.14 4.93 -5.76
N ALA A 65 -4.27 5.73 -6.40
CA ALA A 65 -4.46 6.16 -7.77
C ALA A 65 -4.48 4.99 -8.77
N LEU A 66 -3.59 4.01 -8.59
CA LEU A 66 -3.57 2.78 -9.40
C LEU A 66 -4.86 1.98 -9.22
N ILE A 67 -5.31 1.79 -7.98
CA ILE A 67 -6.57 1.10 -7.69
C ILE A 67 -7.75 1.85 -8.34
N ALA A 68 -7.84 3.17 -8.16
CA ALA A 68 -8.90 3.99 -8.73
C ALA A 68 -8.90 3.94 -10.27
N ALA A 69 -7.72 4.01 -10.90
CA ALA A 69 -7.59 3.89 -12.35
C ALA A 69 -8.08 2.53 -12.85
N LEU A 70 -7.76 1.45 -12.13
CA LEU A 70 -8.24 0.10 -12.42
C LEU A 70 -9.77 0.02 -12.34
N PHE A 71 -10.36 0.59 -11.28
CA PHE A 71 -11.82 0.66 -11.12
C PHE A 71 -12.50 1.47 -12.22
N ILE A 72 -11.93 2.62 -12.62
CA ILE A 72 -12.46 3.45 -13.71
C ILE A 72 -12.41 2.69 -15.04
N MET A 73 -11.27 2.05 -15.34
CA MET A 73 -11.12 1.25 -16.56
C MET A 73 -12.13 0.09 -16.60
N LEU A 74 -12.32 -0.60 -15.47
CA LEU A 74 -13.30 -1.67 -15.33
C LEU A 74 -14.74 -1.15 -15.53
N ALA A 75 -15.07 -0.02 -14.92
CA ALA A 75 -16.40 0.59 -15.03
C ALA A 75 -16.72 1.01 -16.47
N ILE A 76 -15.75 1.61 -17.17
CA ILE A 76 -15.88 1.94 -18.60
C ILE A 76 -16.09 0.67 -19.42
N GLY A 77 -15.28 -0.36 -19.18
CA GLY A 77 -15.40 -1.65 -19.87
C GLY A 77 -16.79 -2.27 -19.72
N ILE A 78 -17.33 -2.32 -18.49
CA ILE A 78 -18.67 -2.83 -18.22
C ILE A 78 -19.75 -1.96 -18.89
N SER A 79 -19.57 -0.63 -18.93
CA SER A 79 -20.55 0.28 -19.53
C SER A 79 -20.67 0.18 -21.06
N HIS A 80 -19.67 -0.40 -21.72
CA HIS A 80 -19.65 -0.63 -23.17
C HIS A 80 -20.07 -2.04 -23.58
N MET A 81 -20.36 -2.92 -22.62
CA MET A 81 -20.95 -4.25 -22.83
C MET A 81 -22.47 -4.19 -22.64
#